data_AF-A0A653CJZ2-F1
#
_entry.id   AF-A0A653CJZ2-F1
#
_cell.length_a   1.000
_cell.length_b   1.000
_cell.length_c   1.000
_cell.angle_alpha   90.00
_cell.angle_beta   90.00
_cell.angle_gamma   90.00
#
_symmetry.space_group_name_H-M   'P 1'
#
loop_
_entity.id
_entity.type
_entity.pdbx_description
1 polymer ?
#
loop_
_entity_poly.entity_id
_entity_poly.type
_entity_poly.pdbx_seq_one_letter_code
_entity_poly.pdbx_strand_id
1 'polypeptide(L)'
;MLFFKKGVYFVAVIAIILSLYTNNVEGRRKILRGRKTVTRTYFRENALPAYAFVILVAIGEIIVGGVMYVVLRKTILDLPITGSYVVTNTSEA
;
A
#
# COMPACT_ATOMS: atom_id res chain seq x y z
N MET A 1 14.21 -8.68 15.97
CA MET A 1 14.88 -8.12 14.75
C MET A 1 15.41 -9.19 13.79
N LEU A 2 15.98 -10.32 14.27
CA LEU A 2 16.56 -11.37 13.41
C LEU A 2 15.55 -12.06 12.48
N PHE A 3 14.34 -12.34 12.97
CA PHE A 3 13.24 -12.92 12.17
C PHE A 3 12.77 -11.99 11.04
N PHE A 4 12.79 -10.68 11.27
CA PHE A 4 12.43 -9.69 10.26
C PHE A 4 13.48 -9.63 9.14
N LYS A 5 14.77 -9.70 9.48
CA LYS A 5 15.86 -9.77 8.49
C LYS A 5 15.75 -11.03 7.62
N LYS A 6 15.44 -12.19 8.21
CA LYS A 6 15.20 -13.43 7.46
C LYS A 6 13.93 -13.35 6.60
N GLY A 7 12.84 -12.79 7.12
CA GLY A 7 11.60 -12.60 6.37
C GLY A 7 11.76 -11.70 5.16
N VAL A 8 12.41 -10.54 5.32
CA VAL A 8 12.71 -9.62 4.21
C VAL A 8 13.61 -10.29 3.16
N TYR A 9 14.58 -11.09 3.59
CA TYR A 9 15.43 -11.86 2.68
C TYR A 9 14.62 -12.87 1.85
N PHE A 10 13.74 -13.65 2.48
CA PHE A 10 12.89 -14.61 1.75
C PHE A 10 11.93 -13.91 0.77
N VAL A 11 11.33 -12.79 1.17
CA VAL A 11 10.46 -11.99 0.30
C VAL A 11 11.25 -11.44 -0.90
N ALA A 12 12.47 -10.95 -0.69
CA ALA A 12 13.34 -10.47 -1.76
C ALA A 12 13.71 -11.59 -2.75
N VAL A 13 14.06 -12.78 -2.25
CA VAL A 13 14.38 -13.94 -3.08
C VAL A 13 13.17 -14.38 -3.92
N ILE A 14 11.98 -14.46 -3.31
CA ILE A 14 10.74 -14.78 -4.03
C ILE A 14 10.42 -13.72 -5.09
N ALA A 15 10.61 -12.43 -4.78
CA ALA A 15 10.40 -11.34 -5.72
C ALA A 15 11.36 -11.40 -6.92
N ILE A 16 12.63 -11.78 -6.70
CA ILE A 16 13.62 -12.00 -7.76
C ILE A 16 13.21 -13.19 -8.63
N ILE A 17 12.80 -14.30 -8.03
CA ILE A 17 12.32 -15.48 -8.76
C ILE A 17 11.10 -15.10 -9.61
N LEU A 18 10.09 -14.44 -9.04
CA LEU A 18 8.92 -13.95 -9.78
C LEU A 18 9.28 -12.98 -10.90
N SER A 19 10.29 -12.13 -10.72
CA SER A 19 10.81 -11.24 -11.77
C SER A 19 11.33 -12.01 -12.98
N LEU A 20 12.02 -13.13 -12.75
CA LEU A 20 12.60 -13.94 -13.83
C LEU A 20 11.51 -14.66 -14.64
N TYR A 21 10.44 -15.11 -13.99
CA TYR A 21 9.34 -15.83 -14.65
C TYR A 21 8.31 -14.92 -15.34
N THR A 22 8.16 -13.67 -14.90
CA THR A 22 7.12 -12.75 -15.40
C THR A 22 7.43 -12.11 -16.75
N ASN A 23 8.69 -12.13 -17.21
CA ASN A 23 9.11 -11.59 -18.51
C ASN A 23 8.33 -12.24 -19.69
N ASN A 24 8.00 -13.52 -19.58
CA ASN A 24 7.22 -14.26 -20.57
C ASN A 24 5.72 -13.86 -20.60
N VAL A 25 5.18 -13.41 -19.47
CA VAL A 25 3.76 -13.00 -19.34
C VAL A 25 3.55 -11.65 -20.02
N GLU A 26 4.52 -10.74 -19.90
CA GLU A 26 4.54 -9.48 -20.64
C GLU A 26 4.71 -9.73 -22.15
N GLY A 27 5.56 -10.68 -22.54
CA GLY A 27 5.70 -11.14 -23.93
C GLY A 27 4.38 -11.64 -24.54
N ARG A 28 3.61 -12.46 -23.81
CA ARG A 28 2.28 -12.93 -24.25
C ARG A 28 1.27 -11.79 -24.37
N ARG A 29 1.27 -10.82 -23.46
CA ARG A 29 0.43 -9.60 -23.55
C ARG A 29 0.76 -8.76 -24.78
N LYS A 30 2.04 -8.73 -25.19
CA LYS A 30 2.49 -8.07 -26.43
C LYS A 30 2.03 -8.82 -27.69
N ILE A 31 2.09 -10.15 -27.69
CA ILE A 31 1.69 -10.99 -28.83
C ILE A 31 0.18 -10.93 -29.09
N LEU A 32 -0.65 -10.96 -28.04
CA LEU A 32 -2.12 -10.91 -28.14
C LEU A 32 -2.66 -9.54 -28.58
N ARG A 33 -1.84 -8.47 -28.58
CA ARG A 33 -2.21 -7.12 -29.06
C ARG A 33 -2.16 -6.98 -30.59
N GLY A 34 -1.82 -8.06 -31.31
CA GLY A 34 -1.91 -8.15 -32.76
C GLY A 34 -0.84 -7.36 -33.54
N ARG A 35 -0.69 -7.72 -34.82
CA ARG A 35 0.32 -7.25 -35.77
C ARG A 35 0.40 -5.73 -35.96
N LYS A 36 -0.65 -4.96 -35.64
CA LYS A 36 -0.67 -3.50 -35.80
C LYS A 36 0.07 -2.73 -34.68
N THR A 37 0.44 -3.38 -33.58
CA THR A 37 1.14 -2.73 -32.44
C THR A 37 2.60 -3.19 -32.32
N VAL A 38 3.21 -3.63 -33.43
CA VAL A 38 4.63 -4.01 -33.49
C VAL A 38 5.42 -2.98 -34.31
N THR A 39 5.16 -1.70 -34.08
CA THR A 39 6.12 -0.66 -34.44
C THR A 39 7.14 -0.57 -33.31
N ARG A 40 8.39 -0.88 -33.67
CA ARG A 40 9.54 -1.20 -32.81
C ARG A 40 10.02 -0.06 -31.90
N THR A 41 9.25 1.02 -31.77
CA THR A 41 9.57 2.26 -31.06
C THR A 41 8.65 2.54 -29.86
N TYR A 42 7.54 1.82 -29.70
CA TYR A 42 6.60 2.03 -28.59
C TYR A 42 6.87 1.20 -27.33
N PHE A 43 7.79 0.23 -27.40
CA PHE A 43 8.24 -0.51 -26.22
C PHE A 43 9.53 0.09 -25.69
N ARG A 44 9.46 1.24 -25.02
CA ARG A 44 10.39 1.42 -23.90
C ARG A 44 10.01 0.36 -22.90
N GLU A 45 10.89 -0.62 -22.71
CA GLU A 45 10.74 -1.59 -21.65
C GLU A 45 10.61 -0.80 -20.35
N ASN A 46 9.48 -0.96 -19.66
CA ASN A 46 9.35 -0.36 -18.34
C ASN A 46 10.48 -0.92 -17.49
N ALA A 47 11.28 -0.03 -16.89
CA ALA A 47 12.43 -0.44 -16.08
C ALA A 47 12.03 -1.32 -14.88
N LEU A 48 10.74 -1.28 -14.52
CA LEU A 48 10.16 -2.08 -13.44
C LEU A 48 9.03 -2.95 -13.99
N PRO A 49 8.94 -4.22 -13.55
CA PRO A 49 7.87 -5.11 -13.96
C PRO A 49 6.52 -4.67 -13.38
N ALA A 50 5.42 -5.00 -14.05
CA ALA A 50 4.08 -4.48 -13.70
C ALA A 50 3.67 -4.74 -12.24
N TYR A 51 4.07 -5.86 -11.63
CA TYR A 51 3.74 -6.19 -10.24
C TYR A 51 4.45 -5.29 -9.22
N ALA A 52 5.62 -4.74 -9.55
CA ALA A 52 6.36 -3.86 -8.66
C ALA A 52 5.58 -2.54 -8.42
N PHE A 53 4.89 -2.04 -9.46
CA PHE A 53 4.00 -0.90 -9.32
C PHE A 53 2.83 -1.18 -8.38
N VAL A 54 2.22 -2.36 -8.47
CA VAL A 54 1.11 -2.76 -7.60
C VAL A 54 1.55 -2.82 -6.14
N ILE A 55 2.73 -3.40 -5.86
CA ILE A 55 3.29 -3.46 -4.51
C ILE A 55 3.58 -2.06 -3.97
N LEU A 56 4.17 -1.18 -4.79
CA LEU A 56 4.49 0.19 -4.40
C LEU A 56 3.21 0.98 -4.05
N VAL A 57 2.16 0.84 -4.88
CA VAL A 57 0.85 1.45 -4.63
C VAL A 57 0.24 0.89 -3.34
N ALA A 58 0.26 -0.43 -3.14
CA ALA A 58 -0.27 -1.05 -1.93
C ALA A 58 0.43 -0.57 -0.64
N ILE A 59 1.76 -0.40 -0.68
CA ILE A 59 2.50 0.20 0.44
C ILE A 59 2.06 1.65 0.67
N GLY A 60 1.88 2.41 -0.42
CA GLY A 60 1.35 3.78 -0.35
C GLY A 60 -0.02 3.85 0.32
N GLU A 61 -0.95 2.97 -0.05
CA GLU A 61 -2.29 2.90 0.55
C GLU A 61 -2.23 2.59 2.05
N ILE A 62 -1.36 1.67 2.48
CA ILE A 62 -1.17 1.35 3.91
C ILE A 62 -0.67 2.58 4.67
N ILE A 63 0.28 3.32 4.11
CA ILE A 63 0.82 4.55 4.73
C ILE A 63 -0.29 5.60 4.85
N VAL A 64 -1.04 5.83 3.76
CA VAL A 64 -2.15 6.80 3.76
C VAL A 64 -3.21 6.43 4.80
N GLY A 65 -3.58 5.14 4.90
CA GLY A 65 -4.51 4.66 5.92
C GLY A 65 -3.98 4.85 7.35
N GLY A 66 -2.70 4.61 7.58
CA GLY A 66 -2.05 4.86 8.88
C GLY A 66 -2.08 6.33 9.27
N VAL A 67 -1.77 7.24 8.33
CA VAL A 67 -1.84 8.69 8.56
C VAL A 67 -3.28 9.13 8.87
N MET A 68 -4.25 8.65 8.08
CA MET A 68 -5.67 8.93 8.28
C MET A 68 -6.13 8.55 9.70
N TYR A 69 -5.69 7.39 10.19
CA TYR A 69 -6.02 6.93 11.55
C TYR A 69 -5.42 7.84 12.64
N VAL A 70 -4.17 8.30 12.49
CA VAL A 70 -3.55 9.21 13.46
C VAL A 70 -4.30 10.54 13.53
N VAL A 71 -4.73 11.07 12.38
CA VAL A 71 -5.54 12.29 12.32
C VAL A 71 -6.87 12.09 13.03
N LEU A 72 -7.56 10.98 12.78
CA LEU A 72 -8.83 10.64 13.44
C LEU A 72 -8.65 10.54 14.96
N ARG A 73 -7.59 9.87 15.41
CA ARG A 73 -7.32 9.67 16.83
C ARG A 73 -7.14 11.01 17.55
N LYS A 74 -6.34 11.91 16.97
CA LYS A 74 -6.03 13.20 17.57
C LYS A 74 -7.24 14.15 17.59
N THR A 75 -8.14 14.04 16.62
CA THR A 75 -9.26 14.97 16.47
C THR A 75 -10.52 14.54 17.19
N ILE A 76 -10.84 13.24 17.18
CA ILE A 76 -12.11 12.71 17.70
C ILE A 76 -11.91 11.93 18.99
N LEU A 77 -10.92 11.04 19.03
CA LEU A 77 -10.79 10.06 20.12
C LEU A 77 -10.13 10.65 21.37
N ASP A 78 -9.15 11.53 21.21
CA ASP A 78 -8.42 12.13 22.33
C ASP A 78 -9.08 13.42 22.87
N LEU A 79 -10.32 13.73 22.47
CA LEU A 79 -11.01 14.93 22.96
C LEU A 79 -11.38 14.75 24.45
N PRO A 80 -10.93 15.63 25.36
CA PRO A 80 -11.28 15.53 26.77
C PRO A 80 -12.79 15.74 26.92
N ILE A 81 -13.45 14.78 27.59
CA ILE A 81 -14.87 14.82 27.91
C ILE A 81 -15.09 15.93 28.92
N THR A 82 -15.28 17.16 28.43
CA THR A 82 -15.64 18.30 29.27
C THR A 82 -17.14 18.18 29.53
N GLY A 83 -17.51 17.28 30.44
CA GLY A 83 -18.88 17.10 30.85
C GLY A 83 -19.35 18.35 31.58
N SER A 84 -20.16 19.17 30.92
CA SER A 84 -20.92 20.24 31.55
C SER A 84 -22.10 19.63 32.31
N TYR A 85 -21.81 18.98 33.44
CA TYR A 85 -22.86 18.60 34.38
C TYR A 85 -23.18 19.79 35.28
N VAL A 86 -24.46 20.11 35.40
CA VAL A 86 -24.96 21.08 36.39
C VAL A 86 -25.05 20.35 37.72
N VAL A 87 -24.29 20.80 38.72
CA VAL A 87 -24.37 20.28 40.08
C VAL A 87 -25.62 20.86 40.73
N THR A 88 -26.63 20.03 40.99
CA THR A 88 -27.81 20.45 41.74
C THR A 88 -27.47 20.50 43.23
N ASN A 89 -27.58 21.67 43.85
CA ASN A 89 -27.36 21.83 45.29
C ASN A 89 -28.48 21.13 46.06
N THR A 90 -28.16 20.04 46.76
CA THR A 90 -29.02 19.32 47.70
C THR A 90 -29.13 20.06 49.04
N SER A 91 -29.50 21.34 49.03
CA SER A 91 -29.69 22.14 50.25
C SER A 91 -31.16 22.45 50.55
N GLU A 92 -32.10 21.74 49.95
CA GLU A 92 -33.53 21.88 50.20
C GLU A 92 -34.18 20.50 50.30
N ALA A 93 -34.01 19.84 51.45
CA ALA A 93 -34.83 18.72 51.91
C ALA A 93 -34.96 18.78 53.43
#